data_AF-A0A3C0GHI2-F1
#
_entry.id   AF-A0A3C0GHI2-F1
#
_cell.length_a   1.000
_cell.length_b   1.000
_cell.length_c   1.000
_cell.angle_alpha   90.00
_cell.angle_beta   90.00
_cell.angle_gamma   90.00
#
_symmetry.space_group_name_H-M   'P 1'
#
loop_
_entity.id
_entity.type
_entity.pdbx_description
1 polymer ?
#
loop_
_entity_poly.entity_id
_entity_poly.type
_entity_poly.pdbx_seq_one_letter_code
_entity_poly.pdbx_strand_id
1 'polypeptide(L)'
;MYNEKLKFIDLFCGIGGFRVAFENACEENDIQPECVFSSDIDKYAQDSYEANFGERPAGDITQIDEKDVPDHDILFGGFPCQPFS
;
A
#
# COMPACT_ATOMS: atom_id res chain seq x y z
N MET A 1 -16.81 3.67 -16.93
CA MET A 1 -17.27 2.79 -15.83
C MET A 1 -16.21 1.72 -15.74
N TYR A 2 -15.60 1.51 -14.58
CA TYR A 2 -14.64 0.42 -14.39
C TYR A 2 -15.36 -0.93 -14.53
N ASN A 3 -14.72 -1.89 -15.18
CA ASN A 3 -15.29 -3.21 -15.43
C ASN A 3 -15.06 -4.20 -14.28
N GLU A 4 -14.06 -3.93 -13.45
CA GLU A 4 -13.61 -4.78 -12.35
C GLU A 4 -13.06 -3.91 -11.21
N LYS A 5 -13.03 -4.46 -9.98
CA LYS A 5 -12.43 -3.80 -8.80
C LYS A 5 -11.38 -4.73 -8.20
N LEU A 6 -10.18 -4.22 -7.93
CA LEU A 6 -9.10 -4.95 -7.26
C LEU A 6 -8.70 -4.26 -5.97
N LYS A 7 -8.66 -5.04 -4.89
CA LYS A 7 -8.16 -4.62 -3.58
C LYS A 7 -6.70 -4.95 -3.45
N PHE A 8 -5.91 -4.01 -2.95
CA PHE A 8 -4.51 -4.24 -2.67
C PHE A 8 -4.09 -3.72 -1.31
N ILE A 9 -3.00 -4.30 -0.80
CA ILE A 9 -2.28 -3.79 0.36
C ILE A 9 -0.87 -3.34 -0.03
N ASP A 10 -0.39 -2.31 0.64
CA ASP A 10 0.90 -1.67 0.39
C ASP A 10 1.78 -1.75 1.65
N LEU A 11 2.56 -2.82 1.77
CA LEU A 11 3.45 -3.05 2.90
C LEU A 11 4.83 -2.44 2.63
N PHE A 12 5.43 -1.86 3.67
CA PHE A 12 6.67 -1.09 3.56
C PHE A 12 6.50 0.04 2.52
N CYS A 13 5.37 0.75 2.61
CA CYS A 13 4.86 1.57 1.53
C CYS A 13 5.73 2.79 1.22
N GLY A 14 6.58 3.23 2.16
CA GLY A 14 7.37 4.44 2.04
C GLY A 14 6.47 5.63 1.69
N ILE A 15 6.78 6.29 0.57
CA ILE A 15 5.99 7.42 0.04
C ILE A 15 4.86 7.00 -0.93
N GLY A 16 4.59 5.70 -1.08
CA GLY A 16 3.49 5.16 -1.90
C GLY A 16 3.83 4.91 -3.37
N GLY A 17 5.07 4.54 -3.67
CA GLY A 17 5.49 4.25 -5.06
C GLY A 17 4.72 3.10 -5.71
N PHE A 18 4.47 2.01 -4.96
CA PHE A 18 3.66 0.89 -5.44
C PHE A 18 2.21 1.29 -5.67
N ARG A 19 1.60 2.01 -4.73
CA ARG A 19 0.24 2.56 -4.87
C ARG A 19 0.08 3.34 -6.16
N VAL A 20 0.92 4.34 -6.42
CA VAL A 20 0.83 5.16 -7.65
C VAL A 20 1.00 4.31 -8.90
N ALA A 21 1.99 3.41 -8.92
CA ALA A 21 2.23 2.57 -10.08
C ALA A 21 1.04 1.64 -10.37
N PHE A 22 0.44 1.06 -9.32
CA PHE A 22 -0.69 0.15 -9.46
C PHE A 22 -1.99 0.88 -9.81
N GLU A 23 -2.26 2.03 -9.19
CA GLU A 23 -3.41 2.87 -9.51
C GLU A 23 -3.39 3.33 -10.98
N ASN A 24 -2.23 3.79 -11.47
CA ASN A 24 -2.05 4.14 -12.88
C ASN A 24 -2.26 2.94 -13.81
N ALA A 25 -1.69 1.78 -13.48
CA ALA A 25 -1.87 0.57 -14.29
C ALA A 25 -3.35 0.13 -14.32
N CYS A 26 -4.07 0.27 -13.21
CA CYS A 26 -5.50 -0.03 -13.16
C CYS A 26 -6.31 0.96 -14.01
N GLU A 27 -6.00 2.25 -13.95
CA GLU A 27 -6.64 3.28 -14.77
C GLU A 27 -6.47 2.99 -16.27
N GLU A 28 -5.26 2.61 -16.72
CA GLU A 28 -4.97 2.23 -18.11
C GLU A 28 -5.72 0.97 -18.59
N ASN A 29 -6.18 0.14 -17.66
CA ASN A 29 -6.84 -1.13 -17.94
C ASN A 29 -8.34 -1.16 -17.57
N ASP A 30 -8.96 0.00 -17.31
CA ASP A 30 -10.37 0.11 -16.89
C ASP A 30 -10.72 -0.73 -15.65
N ILE A 31 -9.78 -0.83 -14.70
CA ILE A 31 -9.93 -1.49 -13.39
C ILE A 31 -10.00 -0.41 -12.28
N GLN A 32 -10.87 -0.61 -11.30
CA GLN A 32 -10.95 0.23 -10.11
C GLN A 32 -9.98 -0.29 -9.03
N PRO A 33 -8.89 0.42 -8.71
CA PRO A 33 -8.03 0.06 -7.58
C PRO A 33 -8.65 0.48 -6.25
N GLU A 34 -8.43 -0.29 -5.20
CA GLU A 34 -8.76 0.06 -3.82
C GLU A 34 -7.61 -0.34 -2.88
N CYS A 35 -6.91 0.65 -2.32
CA CYS A 35 -5.96 0.42 -1.25
C CYS A 35 -6.75 0.14 0.04
N VAL A 36 -6.72 -1.09 0.53
CA VAL A 36 -7.45 -1.47 1.75
C VAL A 36 -6.59 -1.45 3.00
N PHE A 37 -5.27 -1.41 2.85
CA PHE A 37 -4.33 -1.34 3.97
C PHE A 37 -2.94 -0.89 3.51
N SER A 38 -2.27 -0.07 4.32
CA SER A 38 -0.87 0.30 4.13
C SER A 38 -0.11 0.29 5.45
N SER A 39 1.19 -0.01 5.42
CA SER A 39 2.03 -0.06 6.61
C SER A 39 3.44 0.42 6.31
N ASP A 40 3.92 1.34 7.14
CA ASP A 40 5.31 1.77 7.19
C ASP A 40 5.65 2.21 8.61
N ILE A 41 6.83 1.82 9.11
CA ILE A 41 7.28 2.14 10.46
C ILE A 41 7.87 3.56 10.57
N ASP A 42 8.35 4.13 9.46
CA ASP A 42 8.98 5.44 9.46
C ASP A 42 7.91 6.55 9.53
N LYS A 43 8.06 7.43 10.52
CA LYS A 43 7.11 8.52 10.76
C LYS A 43 7.04 9.50 9.58
N TYR A 44 8.18 9.82 8.96
CA TYR A 44 8.21 10.80 7.87
C TYR A 44 7.63 10.22 6.58
N ALA A 45 7.83 8.92 6.34
CA ALA A 45 7.13 8.19 5.29
C ALA A 45 5.61 8.23 5.51
N GLN A 46 5.14 7.94 6.73
CA GLN A 46 3.71 8.05 7.07
C GLN A 46 3.16 9.45 6.83
N ASP A 47 3.85 10.49 7.28
CA ASP A 47 3.41 11.88 7.11
C ASP A 47 3.34 12.26 5.62
N SER A 48 4.32 11.81 4.82
CA SER A 48 4.30 11.99 3.36
C SER A 48 3.17 11.21 2.69
N TYR A 49 2.93 9.96 3.09
CA TYR A 49 1.88 9.11 2.53
C TYR A 49 0.50 9.71 2.84
N GLU A 50 0.25 10.11 4.08
CA GLU A 50 -1.00 10.75 4.52
C GLU A 50 -1.26 12.06 3.77
N ALA A 51 -0.21 12.87 3.53
CA ALA A 51 -0.35 14.11 2.76
C ALA A 51 -0.76 13.89 1.29
N ASN A 52 -0.40 12.75 0.68
CA ASN A 52 -0.72 12.44 -0.71
C ASN A 52 -2.04 11.67 -0.88
N PHE A 53 -2.35 10.76 0.05
CA PHE A 53 -3.47 9.83 -0.09
C PHE A 53 -4.60 10.05 0.93
N GLY A 54 -4.40 10.90 1.94
CA GLY A 54 -5.38 11.12 3.02
C GLY A 54 -5.52 9.94 3.99
N GLU A 55 -4.63 8.95 3.88
CA GLU A 55 -4.63 7.71 4.66
C GLU A 55 -3.29 7.59 5.40
N ARG A 56 -3.32 7.38 6.71
CA ARG A 56 -2.10 7.18 7.49
C ARG A 56 -1.75 5.68 7.54
N PRO A 57 -0.52 5.26 7.15
CA PRO A 57 -0.11 3.87 7.27
C PRO A 57 -0.11 3.36 8.72
N ALA A 58 -0.38 2.07 8.90
CA ALA A 58 -0.65 1.44 10.19
C ALA A 58 0.56 1.31 11.15
N GLY A 59 1.76 1.71 10.73
CA GLY A 59 2.98 1.62 11.54
C GLY A 59 3.75 0.32 11.36
N ASP A 60 4.38 -0.16 12.44
CA ASP A 60 5.21 -1.36 12.48
C ASP A 60 4.40 -2.63 12.19
N ILE A 61 4.62 -3.23 11.01
CA ILE A 61 3.92 -4.45 10.57
C ILE A 61 4.12 -5.64 11.52
N THR A 62 5.19 -5.67 12.32
CA THR A 62 5.43 -6.75 13.28
C THR A 62 4.50 -6.70 14.49
N GLN A 63 3.79 -5.58 14.69
CA GLN A 63 2.85 -5.36 15.80
C GLN A 63 1.39 -5.53 15.38
N ILE A 64 1.13 -5.95 14.14
CA ILE A 64 -0.20 -6.07 13.54
C ILE A 64 -0.55 -7.56 13.46
N ASP A 65 -1.68 -7.99 14.05
CA ASP A 65 -2.15 -9.37 13.88
C ASP A 65 -2.55 -9.57 12.42
N GLU A 66 -2.10 -10.66 11.81
CA GLU A 66 -2.39 -10.98 10.42
C GLU A 66 -3.89 -11.06 10.11
N LYS A 67 -4.73 -11.32 11.13
CA LYS A 67 -6.19 -11.35 11.00
C LYS A 67 -6.84 -9.97 10.91
N ASP A 68 -6.13 -8.91 11.30
CA ASP A 68 -6.59 -7.53 11.18
C ASP A 68 -6.29 -6.93 9.80
N VAL A 69 -5.46 -7.60 8.99
CA VAL A 69 -5.20 -7.19 7.60
C VAL A 69 -6.42 -7.55 6.74
N PRO A 70 -7.08 -6.58 6.08
CA PRO A 70 -8.27 -6.84 5.27
C PRO A 70 -8.00 -7.79 4.10
N ASP A 71 -9.04 -8.51 3.69
CA ASP A 71 -9.02 -9.33 2.46
C ASP A 71 -8.59 -8.47 1.25
N HIS A 72 -7.63 -8.99 0.48
CA HIS A 72 -7.03 -8.31 -0.65
C HIS A 72 -6.68 -9.30 -1.76
N ASP A 73 -6.65 -8.80 -3.00
CA ASP A 73 -6.31 -9.57 -4.18
C ASP A 73 -4.79 -9.53 -4.46
N ILE A 74 -4.15 -8.41 -4.11
CA ILE A 74 -2.74 -8.13 -4.40
C ILE A 74 -2.02 -7.63 -3.14
N LEU A 75 -0.81 -8.13 -2.91
CA LEU A 75 0.09 -7.68 -1.86
C LEU A 75 1.35 -7.09 -2.49
N PHE A 76 1.62 -5.81 -2.21
CA PHE A 76 2.91 -5.18 -2.47
C PHE A 76 3.75 -5.17 -1.19
N GLY A 77 5.04 -5.48 -1.34
CA GLY A 77 5.96 -5.60 -0.21
C GLY A 77 7.39 -5.27 -0.59
N GLY A 78 7.74 -3.98 -0.55
CA GLY A 78 9.09 -3.49 -0.75
C GLY A 78 9.94 -3.61 0.52
N PHE A 79 10.17 -4.83 0.99
CA PHE A 79 10.81 -5.06 2.29
C PHE A 79 12.24 -4.48 2.37
N PRO A 80 12.72 -4.12 3.58
CA PRO A 80 14.04 -3.51 3.78
C PRO A 80 15.18 -4.33 3.15
N CYS A 81 15.98 -3.70 2.29
CA CYS A 81 17.04 -4.36 1.53
C CYS A 81 18.46 -4.16 2.08
N GLN A 82 18.64 -3.33 3.11
CA GLN A 82 19.94 -2.99 3.72
C GLN A 82 20.82 -4.22 4.06
N PRO A 83 20.30 -5.38 4.53
CA PRO A 83 21.17 -6.53 4.80
C PRO A 83 21.65 -7.26 3.53
N PHE A 84 21.22 -6.84 2.34
CA PHE A 84 21.47 -7.52 1.06
C PHE A 84 22.16 -6.65 0.00
N SER A 85 22.37 -5.35 0.26
CA SER A 85 22.97 -4.38 -0.69
C SER A 85 24.49 -4.37 -0.69
#